data_AF-A0A081FW87-F1
#
_entry.id   AF-A0A081FW87-F1
#
_cell.length_a   1.000
_cell.length_b   1.000
_cell.length_c   1.000
_cell.angle_alpha   90.00
_cell.angle_beta   90.00
_cell.angle_gamma   90.00
#
_symmetry.space_group_name_H-M   'P 1'
#
loop_
_entity.id
_entity.type
_entity.pdbx_description
1 polymer ?
#
loop_
_entity_poly.entity_id
_entity_poly.type
_entity_poly.pdbx_seq_one_letter_code
_entity_poly.pdbx_strand_id
1 'polypeptide(L)'
;MSDIDRLHAQTLALLNECEQRLDVLEAKRSRASNQIDESVTVNQIEKTPEAKNRNRAKNRAANQAALVQLCETYPDVFSRDNVRPLKVGIQEDLIADEKLARNRIKRALASYVRSPQYLRSLQPGADRIGLDGTAAGQVSEEEASHAREKLKAIKDQRREREKTERKEERKQAVKAKEQRINKKLDMLLQLNSRNR
;
A
#
# COMPACT_ATOMS: atom_id res chain seq x y z
N MET A 1 -49.11 27.29 -39.69
CA MET A 1 -48.32 26.43 -38.77
C MET A 1 -48.48 27.04 -37.40
N SER A 2 -49.00 26.28 -36.44
CA SER A 2 -49.38 26.83 -35.14
C SER A 2 -48.13 27.25 -34.36
N ASP A 3 -48.24 28.27 -33.52
CA ASP A 3 -47.13 28.69 -32.65
C ASP A 3 -46.63 27.55 -31.75
N ILE A 4 -47.50 26.58 -31.46
CA ILE A 4 -47.20 25.34 -30.74
C ILE A 4 -46.23 24.46 -31.54
N ASP A 5 -46.45 24.31 -32.86
CA ASP A 5 -45.55 23.52 -33.71
C ASP A 5 -44.15 24.15 -33.78
N ARG A 6 -44.10 25.49 -33.79
CA ARG A 6 -42.83 26.23 -33.79
C ARG A 6 -42.08 26.09 -32.47
N LEU A 7 -42.81 26.17 -31.34
CA LEU A 7 -42.23 25.96 -30.02
C LEU A 7 -41.75 24.52 -29.85
N HIS A 8 -42.51 23.55 -30.36
CA HIS A 8 -42.13 22.14 -30.34
C HIS A 8 -40.89 21.85 -31.21
N ALA A 9 -40.78 22.50 -32.37
CA ALA A 9 -39.57 22.40 -33.19
C ALA A 9 -38.35 23.03 -32.49
N GLN A 10 -38.54 24.14 -31.78
CA GLN A 10 -37.48 24.78 -30.98
C GLN A 10 -37.03 23.91 -29.80
N THR A 11 -37.95 23.27 -29.09
CA THR A 11 -37.60 22.38 -27.97
C THR A 11 -36.85 21.14 -28.44
N LEU A 12 -37.27 20.53 -29.56
CA LEU A 12 -36.57 19.40 -30.16
C LEU A 12 -35.15 19.77 -30.63
N ALA A 13 -34.98 20.96 -31.22
CA ALA A 13 -33.66 21.45 -31.62
C ALA A 13 -32.74 21.65 -30.41
N LEU A 14 -33.26 22.21 -29.32
CA LEU A 14 -32.49 22.45 -28.10
C LEU A 14 -32.12 21.13 -27.38
N LEU A 15 -33.02 20.14 -27.40
CA LEU A 15 -32.74 18.80 -26.87
C LEU A 15 -31.61 18.11 -27.62
N ASN A 16 -31.63 18.16 -28.96
CA ASN A 16 -30.58 17.57 -29.79
C ASN A 16 -29.22 18.28 -29.55
N GLU A 17 -29.22 19.60 -29.36
CA GLU A 17 -28.01 20.34 -28.99
C GLU A 17 -27.46 19.90 -27.62
N CYS A 18 -28.33 19.67 -26.64
CA CYS A 18 -27.94 19.16 -25.32
C CYS A 18 -27.37 17.73 -25.39
N GLU A 19 -27.98 16.85 -26.18
CA GLU A 19 -27.48 15.48 -26.41
C GLU A 19 -26.08 15.49 -27.04
N GLN A 20 -25.88 16.29 -28.10
CA GLN A 20 -24.57 16.42 -28.74
C GLN A 20 -23.50 16.97 -27.78
N ARG A 21 -23.86 17.92 -26.91
CA ARG A 21 -22.93 18.45 -25.89
C ARG A 21 -22.58 17.39 -24.84
N LEU A 22 -23.55 16.57 -24.42
CA LEU A 22 -23.32 15.45 -23.50
C LEU A 22 -22.36 14.42 -24.13
N ASP A 23 -22.58 14.02 -25.37
CA ASP A 23 -21.71 13.07 -26.08
C ASP A 23 -20.27 13.58 -26.18
N VAL A 24 -20.08 14.88 -26.47
CA VAL A 24 -18.74 15.50 -26.52
C VAL A 24 -18.07 15.50 -25.14
N LEU A 25 -18.83 15.74 -24.07
CA LEU A 25 -18.31 15.72 -22.70
C LEU A 25 -17.98 14.30 -22.23
N GLU A 26 -18.80 13.32 -22.57
CA GLU A 26 -18.54 11.91 -22.30
C GLU A 26 -17.33 11.40 -23.09
N ALA A 27 -17.18 11.81 -24.36
CA ALA A 27 -16.00 11.53 -25.17
C ALA A 27 -14.73 12.21 -24.62
N LYS A 28 -14.85 13.42 -24.06
CA LYS A 28 -13.73 14.10 -23.37
C LYS A 28 -13.38 13.40 -22.06
N ARG A 29 -14.38 12.94 -21.30
CA ARG A 29 -14.19 12.21 -20.04
C ARG A 29 -13.58 10.84 -20.27
N SER A 30 -14.01 10.11 -21.31
CA SER A 30 -13.43 8.83 -21.69
C SER A 30 -12.01 8.98 -22.23
N ARG A 31 -11.73 10.01 -23.03
CA ARG A 31 -10.35 10.36 -23.44
C ARG A 31 -9.47 10.74 -22.25
N ALA A 32 -9.98 11.51 -21.28
CA ALA A 32 -9.24 11.85 -20.07
C ALA A 32 -8.98 10.60 -19.20
N SER A 33 -9.97 9.70 -19.06
CA SER A 33 -9.80 8.42 -18.36
C SER A 33 -8.78 7.52 -19.06
N ASN A 34 -8.85 7.39 -20.39
CA ASN A 34 -7.89 6.62 -21.17
C ASN A 34 -6.48 7.24 -21.12
N GLN A 35 -6.32 8.57 -21.15
CA GLN A 35 -5.01 9.20 -20.99
C GLN A 35 -4.40 9.00 -19.59
N ILE A 36 -5.23 8.92 -18.54
CA ILE A 36 -4.77 8.60 -17.19
C ILE A 36 -4.33 7.12 -17.11
N ASP A 37 -5.07 6.18 -17.69
CA ASP A 37 -4.68 4.77 -17.74
C ASP A 37 -3.46 4.50 -18.67
N GLU A 38 -3.34 5.24 -19.77
CA GLU A 38 -2.24 5.10 -20.73
C GLU A 38 -0.92 5.71 -20.20
N SER A 39 -0.98 6.85 -19.49
CA SER A 39 0.19 7.43 -18.82
C SER A 39 0.67 6.64 -17.58
N VAL A 40 -0.22 5.86 -16.94
CA VAL A 40 0.13 4.91 -15.87
C VAL A 40 0.74 3.62 -16.44
N THR A 41 0.30 3.16 -17.60
CA THR A 41 0.82 1.94 -18.25
C THR A 41 2.17 2.17 -18.96
N VAL A 42 2.43 3.36 -19.52
CA VAL A 42 3.74 3.67 -20.15
C VAL A 42 4.90 3.76 -19.14
N ASN A 43 4.63 4.05 -17.85
CA ASN A 43 5.64 3.95 -16.78
C ASN A 43 5.81 2.53 -16.20
N GLN A 44 5.05 1.54 -16.70
CA GLN A 44 5.18 0.13 -16.35
C GLN A 44 5.91 -0.71 -17.42
N ILE A 45 6.67 -0.07 -18.31
CA ILE A 45 7.59 -0.76 -19.22
C ILE A 45 8.68 -1.46 -18.39
N GLU A 46 8.41 -2.73 -18.10
CA GLU A 46 9.31 -3.84 -17.81
C GLU A 46 10.50 -3.60 -16.87
N LYS A 47 10.25 -3.08 -15.66
CA LYS A 47 11.19 -3.33 -14.57
C LYS A 47 11.16 -4.83 -14.22
N THR A 48 12.28 -5.51 -14.47
CA THR A 48 12.50 -6.92 -14.07
C THR A 48 12.11 -7.15 -12.60
N PRO A 49 11.65 -8.37 -12.22
CA PRO A 49 11.23 -8.66 -10.85
C PRO A 49 12.31 -8.32 -9.80
N GLU A 50 13.58 -8.43 -10.17
CA GLU A 50 14.73 -8.02 -9.34
C GLU A 50 14.80 -6.50 -9.10
N ALA A 51 14.62 -5.68 -10.15
CA ALA A 51 14.61 -4.22 -10.03
C ALA A 51 13.41 -3.72 -9.21
N LYS A 52 12.23 -4.34 -9.37
CA LYS A 52 11.04 -4.07 -8.55
C LYS A 52 11.30 -4.41 -7.07
N ASN A 53 11.96 -5.53 -6.78
CA ASN A 53 12.27 -5.94 -5.41
C ASN A 53 13.31 -5.02 -4.73
N ARG A 54 14.38 -4.64 -5.45
CA ARG A 54 15.39 -3.69 -4.96
C ARG A 54 14.78 -2.34 -4.59
N ASN A 55 13.87 -1.82 -5.42
CA ASN A 55 13.20 -0.54 -5.13
C ASN A 55 12.26 -0.66 -3.93
N ARG A 56 11.53 -1.78 -3.77
CA ARG A 56 10.72 -2.03 -2.56
C ARG A 56 11.57 -2.11 -1.29
N ALA A 57 12.74 -2.76 -1.35
CA ALA A 57 13.67 -2.84 -0.23
C ALA A 57 14.25 -1.47 0.14
N LYS A 58 14.70 -0.69 -0.85
CA LYS A 58 15.17 0.70 -0.65
C LYS A 58 14.08 1.59 -0.05
N ASN A 59 12.85 1.50 -0.58
CA ASN A 59 11.72 2.26 -0.05
C ASN A 59 11.37 1.85 1.38
N ARG A 60 11.46 0.56 1.72
CA ARG A 60 11.25 0.07 3.09
C ARG A 60 12.31 0.64 4.04
N ALA A 61 13.58 0.59 3.66
CA ALA A 61 14.67 1.14 4.45
C ALA A 61 14.53 2.66 4.65
N ALA A 62 14.18 3.39 3.58
CA ALA A 62 13.94 4.84 3.66
C ALA A 62 12.75 5.19 4.57
N ASN A 63 11.66 4.43 4.52
CA ASN A 63 10.51 4.63 5.41
C ASN A 63 10.87 4.33 6.87
N GLN A 64 11.66 3.28 7.12
CA GLN A 64 12.15 2.96 8.46
C GLN A 64 13.07 4.05 9.00
N ALA A 65 13.99 4.57 8.19
CA ALA A 65 14.87 5.67 8.60
C ALA A 65 14.07 6.94 8.93
N ALA A 66 13.07 7.28 8.12
CA ALA A 66 12.19 8.42 8.40
C ALA A 66 11.38 8.22 9.69
N LEU A 67 10.93 6.98 9.97
CA LEU A 67 10.22 6.64 11.19
C LEU A 67 11.09 6.81 12.43
N VAL A 68 12.35 6.34 12.37
CA VAL A 68 13.31 6.45 13.49
C VAL A 68 13.55 7.93 13.82
N GLN A 69 13.81 8.75 12.81
CA GLN A 69 13.98 10.20 13.00
C GLN A 69 12.73 10.87 13.58
N LEU A 70 11.54 10.45 13.17
CA LEU A 70 10.29 10.97 13.72
C LEU A 70 10.14 10.62 15.22
N CYS A 71 10.45 9.38 15.60
CA CYS A 71 10.46 8.94 17.00
C CYS A 71 11.50 9.67 17.85
N GLU A 72 12.68 9.94 17.31
CA GLU A 72 13.74 10.69 18.01
C GLU A 72 13.35 12.16 18.23
N THR A 73 12.67 12.77 17.26
CA THR A 73 12.25 14.18 17.33
C THR A 73 11.05 14.38 18.28
N TYR A 74 10.14 13.40 18.35
CA TYR A 74 8.90 13.48 19.12
C TYR A 74 8.67 12.19 19.93
N PRO A 75 9.49 11.93 20.96
CA PRO A 75 9.43 10.68 21.73
C PRO A 75 8.11 10.49 22.50
N ASP A 76 7.52 11.59 22.96
CA ASP A 76 6.27 11.58 23.73
C ASP A 76 5.08 11.11 22.87
N VAL A 77 5.12 11.43 21.58
CA VAL A 77 4.03 11.11 20.65
C VAL A 77 4.30 9.82 19.90
N PHE A 78 5.51 9.66 19.38
CA PHE A 78 5.89 8.54 18.52
C PHE A 78 6.81 7.59 19.26
N SER A 79 6.22 6.56 19.84
CA SER A 79 6.94 5.46 20.48
C SER A 79 6.86 4.19 19.65
N ARG A 80 7.92 3.36 19.69
CA ARG A 80 7.98 2.07 18.99
C ARG A 80 7.33 0.94 19.80
N ASP A 81 7.46 1.01 21.12
CA ASP A 81 6.95 0.01 22.05
C ASP A 81 5.52 0.36 22.49
N ASN A 82 5.30 1.61 22.91
CA ASN A 82 4.01 2.11 23.38
C ASN A 82 3.30 2.93 22.30
N VAL A 83 2.75 2.24 21.30
CA VAL A 83 2.02 2.89 20.21
C VAL A 83 0.65 3.35 20.68
N ARG A 84 0.32 4.63 20.45
CA ARG A 84 -0.95 5.25 20.84
C ARG A 84 -1.70 5.82 19.62
N PRO A 85 -3.04 5.92 19.65
CA PRO A 85 -3.81 6.57 18.59
C PRO A 85 -3.40 8.03 18.42
N LEU A 86 -3.15 8.46 17.17
CA LEU A 86 -2.75 9.84 16.89
C LEU A 86 -3.96 10.74 16.64
N LYS A 87 -3.80 12.04 16.91
CA LYS A 87 -4.74 13.09 16.51
C LYS A 87 -5.02 13.03 15.00
N VAL A 88 -6.29 13.23 14.62
CA VAL A 88 -6.67 13.36 13.20
C VAL A 88 -6.07 14.67 12.67
N GLY A 89 -5.34 14.61 11.56
CA GLY A 89 -4.68 15.78 10.99
C GLY A 89 -3.30 16.10 11.59
N ILE A 90 -2.72 15.23 12.42
CA ILE A 90 -1.38 15.44 13.02
C ILE A 90 -0.27 15.68 11.98
N GLN A 91 -0.49 15.30 10.72
CA GLN A 91 0.44 15.59 9.63
C GLN A 91 0.64 17.10 9.44
N GLU A 92 -0.43 17.89 9.50
CA GLU A 92 -0.34 19.34 9.27
C GLU A 92 0.32 20.03 10.48
N ASP A 93 0.03 19.57 11.69
CA ASP A 93 0.72 20.03 12.91
C ASP A 93 2.24 19.77 12.82
N LEU A 94 2.64 18.58 12.34
CA LEU A 94 4.06 18.24 12.14
C LEU A 94 4.72 19.04 11.03
N ILE A 95 3.97 19.46 10.00
CA ILE A 95 4.48 20.31 8.92
C ILE A 95 4.68 21.73 9.44
N ALA A 96 3.76 22.23 10.27
CA ALA A 96 3.82 23.57 10.84
C ALA A 96 5.00 23.77 11.81
N ASP A 97 5.41 22.71 12.53
CA ASP A 97 6.57 22.76 13.44
C ASP A 97 7.92 22.79 12.67
N GLU A 98 7.93 22.50 11.36
CA GLU A 98 9.08 22.56 10.43
C GLU A 98 10.37 21.79 10.84
N LYS A 99 10.36 21.06 11.96
CA LYS A 99 11.52 20.27 12.45
C LYS A 99 11.95 19.16 11.49
N LEU A 100 11.04 18.67 10.65
CA LEU A 100 11.29 17.60 9.68
C LEU A 100 10.73 17.95 8.31
N ALA A 101 11.43 17.52 7.25
CA ALA A 101 10.95 17.72 5.88
C ALA A 101 9.62 16.98 5.62
N ARG A 102 8.67 17.64 4.95
CA ARG A 102 7.33 17.12 4.61
C ARG A 102 7.34 15.69 4.02
N ASN A 103 8.32 15.40 3.15
CA ASN A 103 8.46 14.09 2.54
C ASN A 103 8.84 12.99 3.55
N ARG A 104 9.65 13.31 4.56
CA ARG A 104 10.00 12.36 5.63
C ARG A 104 8.81 12.11 6.55
N ILE A 105 8.08 13.16 6.92
CA ILE A 105 6.85 13.06 7.73
C ILE A 105 5.85 12.11 7.06
N LYS A 106 5.53 12.35 5.78
CA LYS A 106 4.58 11.50 5.02
C LYS A 106 5.03 10.04 4.97
N ARG A 107 6.32 9.78 4.71
CA ARG A 107 6.87 8.41 4.67
C ARG A 107 6.81 7.71 6.03
N ALA A 108 7.18 8.41 7.10
CA ALA A 108 7.14 7.91 8.46
C ALA A 108 5.71 7.56 8.87
N LEU A 109 4.77 8.51 8.73
CA LEU A 109 3.35 8.31 9.08
C LEU A 109 2.71 7.16 8.32
N ALA A 110 2.98 7.06 7.01
CA ALA A 110 2.46 5.97 6.19
C ALA A 110 2.89 4.57 6.69
N SER A 111 4.10 4.46 7.25
CA SER A 111 4.59 3.21 7.86
C SER A 111 4.08 3.02 9.28
N TYR A 112 4.00 4.09 10.08
CA TYR A 112 3.57 4.04 11.48
C TYR A 112 2.11 3.59 11.61
N VAL A 113 1.20 4.28 10.91
CA VAL A 113 -0.26 4.05 11.01
C VAL A 113 -0.68 2.70 10.41
N ARG A 114 0.10 2.16 9.47
CA ARG A 114 -0.15 0.82 8.89
C ARG A 114 0.42 -0.32 9.74
N SER A 115 1.17 0.00 10.79
CA SER A 115 1.81 -1.00 11.63
C SER A 115 0.76 -1.82 12.40
N PRO A 116 0.94 -3.15 12.55
CA PRO A 116 0.04 -3.97 13.36
C PRO A 116 -0.04 -3.53 14.83
N GLN A 117 0.98 -2.86 15.36
CA GLN A 117 0.97 -2.29 16.71
C GLN A 117 0.02 -1.10 16.79
N TYR A 118 0.02 -0.22 15.79
CA TYR A 118 -0.88 0.93 15.71
C TYR A 118 -2.34 0.50 15.54
N LEU A 119 -2.61 -0.45 14.66
CA LEU A 119 -3.97 -0.96 14.50
C LEU A 119 -4.51 -1.61 15.78
N ARG A 120 -3.63 -2.14 16.66
CA ARG A 120 -4.02 -2.70 17.96
C ARG A 120 -4.35 -1.62 19.00
N SER A 121 -3.73 -0.45 18.91
CA SER A 121 -4.00 0.67 19.83
C SER A 121 -5.33 1.36 19.55
N LEU A 122 -5.90 1.20 18.35
CA LEU A 122 -7.22 1.73 17.98
C LEU A 122 -8.35 0.92 18.64
N GLN A 123 -8.60 1.22 19.92
CA GLN A 123 -9.76 0.72 20.67
C GLN A 123 -10.86 1.77 20.74
N PRO A 124 -12.14 1.38 20.79
CA PRO A 124 -13.23 2.33 20.91
C PRO A 124 -13.07 3.15 22.19
N GLY A 125 -13.23 4.48 22.08
CA GLY A 125 -13.07 5.39 23.22
C GLY A 125 -11.62 5.64 23.66
N ALA A 126 -10.62 5.12 22.95
CA ALA A 126 -9.22 5.43 23.25
C ALA A 126 -8.91 6.89 22.91
N ASP A 127 -8.25 7.59 23.83
CA ASP A 127 -7.84 8.98 23.63
C ASP A 127 -6.72 9.08 22.58
N ARG A 128 -6.90 10.01 21.66
CA ARG A 128 -5.91 10.35 20.64
C ARG A 128 -4.93 11.34 21.21
N ILE A 129 -3.65 11.14 20.95
CA ILE A 129 -2.60 12.05 21.39
C ILE A 129 -2.26 13.09 20.31
N GLY A 130 -2.22 14.35 20.70
CA GLY A 130 -1.73 15.46 19.90
C GLY A 130 -0.20 15.58 19.93
N LEU A 131 0.33 16.56 19.20
CA LEU A 131 1.78 16.82 19.14
C LEU A 131 2.35 17.22 20.51
N ASP A 132 1.55 17.91 21.33
CA ASP A 132 1.91 18.38 22.67
C ASP A 132 1.68 17.33 23.77
N GLY A 133 1.31 16.10 23.39
CA GLY A 133 0.98 15.03 24.35
C GLY A 133 -0.42 15.16 24.98
N THR A 134 -1.22 16.15 24.56
CA THR A 134 -2.60 16.35 25.03
C THR A 134 -3.59 15.43 24.32
N ALA A 135 -4.72 15.13 24.99
CA ALA A 135 -5.82 14.38 24.38
C ALA A 135 -6.53 15.25 23.33
N ALA A 136 -6.55 14.78 22.08
CA ALA A 136 -7.05 15.50 20.92
C ALA A 136 -8.12 14.67 20.18
N GLY A 137 -9.16 14.27 20.92
CA GLY A 137 -10.29 13.48 20.44
C GLY A 137 -10.19 12.00 20.80
N GLN A 138 -11.20 11.23 20.41
CA GLN A 138 -11.32 9.81 20.71
C GLN A 138 -11.43 8.98 19.43
N VAL A 139 -11.13 7.69 19.55
CA VAL A 139 -11.31 6.71 18.45
C VAL A 139 -12.78 6.26 18.41
N SER A 140 -13.40 6.41 17.24
CA SER A 140 -14.77 5.94 17.00
C SER A 140 -14.84 4.41 16.95
N GLU A 141 -16.00 3.84 17.29
CA GLU A 141 -16.26 2.41 17.17
C GLU A 141 -16.08 1.89 15.74
N GLU A 142 -16.45 2.68 14.73
CA GLU A 142 -16.29 2.36 13.32
C GLU A 142 -14.80 2.25 12.93
N GLU A 143 -13.98 3.17 13.44
CA GLU A 143 -12.53 3.15 13.18
C GLU A 143 -11.87 1.95 13.86
N ALA A 144 -12.28 1.63 15.07
CA ALA A 144 -11.80 0.48 15.81
C ALA A 144 -12.21 -0.84 15.13
N SER A 145 -13.44 -0.96 14.64
CA SER A 145 -13.91 -2.15 13.94
C SER A 145 -13.12 -2.41 12.64
N HIS A 146 -12.91 -1.36 11.85
CA HIS A 146 -12.09 -1.42 10.64
C HIS A 146 -10.62 -1.74 10.93
N ALA A 147 -10.06 -1.24 12.04
CA ALA A 147 -8.71 -1.59 12.47
C ALA A 147 -8.59 -3.08 12.83
N ARG A 148 -9.59 -3.65 13.51
CA ARG A 148 -9.66 -5.09 13.82
C ARG A 148 -9.74 -5.94 12.57
N GLU A 149 -10.55 -5.54 11.59
CA GLU A 149 -10.64 -6.24 10.30
C GLU A 149 -9.29 -6.24 9.57
N LYS A 150 -8.61 -5.09 9.48
CA LYS A 150 -7.27 -4.99 8.89
C LYS A 150 -6.25 -5.87 9.60
N LEU A 151 -6.29 -5.94 10.93
CA LEU A 151 -5.41 -6.83 11.70
C LEU A 151 -5.63 -8.29 11.35
N LYS A 152 -6.89 -8.71 11.21
CA LYS A 152 -7.24 -10.07 10.79
C LYS A 152 -6.68 -10.36 9.40
N ALA A 153 -6.90 -9.47 8.43
CA ALA A 153 -6.37 -9.62 7.07
C ALA A 153 -4.84 -9.72 7.04
N ILE A 154 -4.13 -8.90 7.82
CA ILE A 154 -2.66 -8.96 7.91
C ILE A 154 -2.21 -10.29 8.52
N LYS A 155 -2.89 -10.77 9.57
CA LYS A 155 -2.58 -12.06 10.21
C LYS A 155 -2.80 -13.22 9.24
N ASP A 156 -3.88 -13.19 8.48
CA ASP A 156 -4.23 -14.24 7.51
C ASP A 156 -3.22 -14.26 6.36
N GLN A 157 -2.90 -13.10 5.79
CA GLN A 157 -1.87 -12.98 4.76
C GLN A 157 -0.51 -13.48 5.23
N ARG A 158 -0.13 -13.16 6.48
CA ARG A 158 1.12 -13.65 7.07
C ARG A 158 1.14 -15.17 7.19
N ARG A 159 0.04 -15.77 7.69
CA ARG A 159 -0.09 -17.23 7.79
C ARG A 159 0.02 -17.93 6.43
N GLU A 160 -0.65 -17.39 5.41
CA GLU A 160 -0.56 -17.96 4.07
C GLU A 160 0.86 -17.85 3.49
N ARG A 161 1.51 -16.69 3.68
CA ARG A 161 2.90 -16.51 3.25
C ARG A 161 3.87 -17.46 3.95
N GLU A 162 3.75 -17.63 5.25
CA GLU A 162 4.58 -18.58 6.02
C GLU A 162 4.33 -20.03 5.56
N LYS A 163 3.09 -20.40 5.22
CA LYS A 163 2.77 -21.72 4.65
C LYS A 163 3.41 -21.90 3.26
N THR A 164 3.38 -20.89 2.40
CA THR A 164 3.99 -20.98 1.06
C THR A 164 5.50 -21.07 1.14
N GLU A 165 6.14 -20.23 1.97
CA GLU A 165 7.60 -20.24 2.18
C GLU A 165 8.05 -21.60 2.73
N ARG A 166 7.36 -22.15 3.73
CA ARG A 166 7.66 -23.49 4.28
C ARG A 166 7.50 -24.61 3.25
N LYS A 167 6.51 -24.52 2.35
CA LYS A 167 6.33 -25.49 1.25
C LYS A 167 7.47 -25.38 0.23
N GLU A 168 7.89 -24.17 -0.11
CA GLU A 168 9.01 -23.91 -1.02
C GLU A 168 10.34 -24.40 -0.43
N GLU A 169 10.63 -24.08 0.83
CA GLU A 169 11.81 -24.56 1.55
C GLU A 169 11.86 -26.09 1.59
N ARG A 170 10.73 -26.76 1.87
CA ARG A 170 10.66 -28.23 1.84
C ARG A 170 10.95 -28.79 0.44
N LYS A 171 10.40 -28.19 -0.62
CA LYS A 171 10.69 -28.59 -2.01
C LYS A 171 12.16 -28.39 -2.36
N GLN A 172 12.76 -27.26 -1.97
CA GLN A 172 14.17 -26.97 -2.19
C GLN A 172 15.07 -27.96 -1.43
N ALA A 173 14.72 -28.30 -0.18
CA ALA A 173 15.46 -29.28 0.60
C ALA A 173 15.42 -30.70 0.00
N VAL A 174 14.27 -31.12 -0.55
CA VAL A 174 14.16 -32.40 -1.27
C VAL A 174 15.03 -32.40 -2.53
N LYS A 175 14.93 -31.36 -3.37
CA LYS A 175 15.78 -31.21 -4.57
C LYS A 175 17.28 -31.20 -4.23
N ALA A 176 17.67 -30.50 -3.17
CA ALA A 176 19.05 -30.46 -2.73
C ALA A 176 19.56 -31.84 -2.25
N LYS A 177 18.70 -32.65 -1.60
CA LYS A 177 19.02 -34.03 -1.23
C LYS A 177 19.18 -34.93 -2.46
N GLU A 178 18.26 -34.85 -3.42
CA GLU A 178 18.34 -35.60 -4.68
C GLU A 178 19.61 -35.26 -5.46
N GLN A 179 19.95 -33.97 -5.57
CA GLN A 179 21.20 -33.55 -6.22
C GLN A 179 22.45 -34.09 -5.52
N ARG A 180 22.46 -34.15 -4.18
CA ARG A 180 23.56 -34.75 -3.42
C ARG A 180 23.67 -36.25 -3.65
N ILE A 181 22.55 -36.96 -3.69
CA ILE A 181 22.51 -38.41 -3.96
C ILE A 181 23.00 -38.67 -5.40
N ASN A 182 22.52 -37.92 -6.38
CA ASN A 182 22.93 -38.06 -7.78
C ASN A 182 24.43 -37.78 -7.96
N LYS A 183 24.97 -36.74 -7.32
CA LYS A 183 26.42 -36.47 -7.32
C LYS A 183 27.24 -37.60 -6.69
N LYS A 184 26.76 -38.18 -5.58
CA LYS A 184 27.43 -39.31 -4.92
C LYS A 184 27.39 -40.55 -5.81
N LEU A 185 26.28 -40.81 -6.49
CA LEU A 185 26.12 -41.92 -7.42
C LEU A 185 27.08 -41.80 -8.60
N ASP A 186 27.15 -40.62 -9.22
CA ASP A 186 28.08 -40.34 -10.32
C ASP A 186 29.54 -40.59 -9.92
N MET A 187 29.94 -40.10 -8.74
CA MET A 187 31.28 -40.36 -8.18
C MET A 187 31.58 -41.86 -8.02
N LEU A 188 30.60 -42.65 -7.56
CA LEU A 188 30.78 -44.10 -7.39
C LEU A 188 30.90 -44.83 -8.74
N LEU A 189 30.12 -44.42 -9.74
CA LEU A 189 30.20 -44.98 -11.10
C LEU A 189 31.57 -44.71 -11.74
N GLN A 190 32.10 -43.50 -11.57
CA GLN A 190 33.44 -43.13 -12.03
C GLN A 190 34.54 -43.92 -11.32
N LEU A 191 34.36 -44.26 -10.04
CA LEU A 191 35.35 -45.05 -9.30
C LEU A 191 35.37 -46.50 -9.77
N ASN A 192 34.18 -47.08 -10.02
CA ASN A 192 34.06 -48.45 -10.52
C ASN A 192 34.59 -48.60 -11.95
N SER A 193 34.36 -47.61 -12.82
CA SER A 193 34.88 -47.64 -14.20
C SER A 193 36.40 -47.52 -14.30
N ARG A 194 37.08 -46.94 -13.30
CA ARG A 194 38.55 -46.89 -13.23
C ARG A 194 39.21 -48.16 -12.70
N ASN A 195 38.43 -49.04 -12.06
CA ASN A 195 38.93 -50.28 -11.44
C ASN A 195 38.69 -51.53 -12.33
N ARG A 196 38.23 -51.36 -13.57
CA ARG A 196 38.11 -52.40 -14.59
C ARG A 196 39.06 -52.10 -15.73
#